data_AF-A0A970MGS9-F1
#
_entry.id   AF-A0A970MGS9-F1
#
_cell.length_a   1.000
_cell.length_b   1.000
_cell.length_c   1.000
_cell.angle_alpha   90.00
_cell.angle_beta   90.00
_cell.angle_gamma   90.00
#
_symmetry.space_group_name_H-M   'P 1'
#
loop_
_entity.id
_entity.type
_entity.pdbx_description
1 polymer ?
#
loop_
_entity_poly.entity_id
_entity_poly.type
_entity_poly.pdbx_seq_one_letter_code
_entity_poly.pdbx_strand_id
1 'polypeptide(L)' 'MSDLTEDEINRIKAVDDALLYHEFVESMGEPPVQAEPPDVMVKHDFSQRDIASVKEEFLYTFRNLAEREKG' A
#
# COMPACT_ATOMS: atom_id res chain seq x y z
N MET A 1 -10.52 -9.70 12.37
CA MET A 1 -11.27 -9.35 11.15
C MET A 1 -12.79 -9.44 11.34
N SER A 2 -13.32 -9.93 12.47
CA SER A 2 -14.77 -9.96 12.75
C SER A 2 -15.40 -8.59 13.00
N ASP A 3 -14.58 -7.56 13.20
CA ASP A 3 -15.04 -6.23 13.65
C ASP A 3 -15.15 -5.22 12.49
N LEU A 4 -14.94 -5.66 11.24
CA LEU A 4 -15.08 -4.82 10.05
C LEU A 4 -16.41 -5.10 9.37
N THR A 5 -17.09 -4.04 8.96
CA THR A 5 -18.25 -4.10 8.08
C THR A 5 -17.84 -4.54 6.67
N GLU A 6 -18.80 -5.04 5.88
CA GLU A 6 -18.56 -5.40 4.48
C GLU A 6 -18.05 -4.19 3.66
N ASP A 7 -18.57 -3.00 3.94
CA ASP A 7 -18.12 -1.77 3.28
C ASP A 7 -16.66 -1.44 3.58
N GLU A 8 -16.22 -1.62 4.83
CA GLU A 8 -14.82 -1.43 5.20
C GLU A 8 -13.92 -2.47 4.53
N ILE A 9 -14.36 -3.73 4.47
CA ILE A 9 -13.64 -4.78 3.76
C ILE A 9 -13.50 -4.44 2.28
N ASN A 10 -14.58 -3.96 1.65
CA ASN A 10 -14.57 -3.59 0.23
C ASN A 10 -13.64 -2.40 -0.04
N ARG A 11 -13.57 -1.42 0.88
CA ARG A 11 -12.60 -0.31 0.77
C ARG A 11 -11.16 -0.79 0.90
N ILE A 12 -10.89 -1.70 1.83
CA ILE A 12 -9.55 -2.30 1.99
C ILE A 12 -9.15 -3.01 0.70
N LYS A 13 -10.04 -3.82 0.13
CA LYS A 13 -9.80 -4.50 -1.16
C LYS A 13 -9.54 -3.53 -2.30
N ALA A 14 -10.33 -2.47 -2.41
CA ALA A 14 -10.14 -1.47 -3.47
C ALA A 14 -8.78 -0.77 -3.37
N VAL A 15 -8.31 -0.48 -2.15
CA VAL A 15 -6.96 0.07 -1.92
C VAL A 15 -5.89 -0.95 -2.27
N ASP A 16 -6.05 -2.21 -1.83
CA ASP A 16 -5.10 -3.30 -2.09
C ASP A 16 -4.94 -3.58 -3.59
N ASP A 17 -6.05 -3.72 -4.32
CA ASP A 17 -6.07 -3.92 -5.77
C ASP A 17 -5.41 -2.74 -6.51
N ALA A 18 -5.62 -1.51 -6.02
CA ALA A 18 -5.01 -0.32 -6.62
C ALA A 18 -3.49 -0.32 -6.46
N LEU A 19 -2.99 -0.60 -5.25
CA LEU A 19 -1.55 -0.69 -5.00
C LEU A 19 -0.93 -1.83 -5.82
N LEU A 20 -1.56 -3.00 -5.83
CA LEU A 20 -1.07 -4.17 -6.56
C LEU A 20 -0.96 -3.93 -8.07
N TYR A 21 -1.93 -3.22 -8.67
CA TYR A 21 -1.86 -2.85 -10.08
C TYR A 21 -0.58 -2.05 -10.38
N HIS A 22 -0.30 -1.02 -9.58
CA HIS A 22 0.84 -0.15 -9.80
C HIS A 22 2.17 -0.85 -9.49
N GLU A 23 2.22 -1.70 -8.46
CA GLU A 23 3.38 -2.57 -8.18
C GLU A 23 3.69 -3.50 -9.35
N PHE A 24 2.65 -4.06 -9.97
CA PHE A 24 2.80 -4.93 -11.13
C PHE A 24 3.33 -4.16 -12.33
N VAL A 25 2.77 -2.98 -12.63
CA VAL A 25 3.23 -2.12 -13.73
C VAL A 25 4.69 -1.71 -13.53
N GLU A 26 5.09 -1.32 -12.32
CA GLU A 26 6.47 -0.95 -12.01
C GLU A 26 7.42 -2.15 -12.18
N SER A 27 7.00 -3.35 -11.76
CA SER A 27 7.83 -4.56 -11.82
C SER A 27 7.92 -5.19 -13.21
N MET A 28 6.83 -5.14 -13.98
CA MET A 28 6.69 -5.86 -15.26
C MET A 28 6.76 -4.94 -16.48
N GLY A 29 6.56 -3.64 -16.30
CA GLY A 29 6.51 -2.63 -17.36
C GLY A 29 5.20 -2.60 -18.15
N GLU A 30 4.23 -3.45 -17.82
CA GLU A 30 2.92 -3.53 -18.48
C GLU A 30 1.78 -3.80 -17.50
N PRO A 31 0.53 -3.40 -17.80
CA PRO A 31 -0.62 -3.67 -16.94
C PRO A 31 -0.93 -5.17 -16.79
N PRO A 32 -1.33 -5.63 -15.59
CA PRO A 32 -1.74 -7.02 -15.39
C PRO A 32 -3.05 -7.37 -16.10
N VAL A 33 -3.88 -6.37 -16.38
CA VAL A 33 -5.17 -6.49 -17.08
C VAL A 33 -5.36 -5.32 -18.04
N GLN A 34 -6.11 -5.56 -19.11
CA GLN A 34 -6.53 -4.50 -20.05
C GLN A 34 -7.69 -3.70 -19.45
N ALA A 35 -7.38 -2.84 -18.49
CA ALA A 35 -8.30 -1.90 -17.86
C ALA A 35 -7.61 -0.56 -17.61
N GLU A 36 -8.40 0.48 -17.42
CA GLU A 36 -7.89 1.77 -16.98
C GLU A 36 -7.19 1.62 -15.62
N PRO A 37 -6.04 2.29 -15.40
CA PRO A 37 -5.35 2.25 -14.11
C PRO A 37 -6.25 2.75 -12.97
N PRO A 38 -6.19 2.12 -11.79
CA PRO A 38 -6.89 2.62 -10.62
C PRO A 38 -6.27 3.94 -10.15
N ASP A 39 -7.13 4.88 -9.74
CA ASP A 39 -6.71 6.17 -9.22
C ASP A 39 -5.96 6.04 -7.89
N VAL A 40 -4.82 6.71 -7.79
CA VAL A 40 -4.09 6.89 -6.53
C VAL A 40 -4.08 8.37 -6.17
N MET A 41 -4.57 8.71 -4.97
CA MET A 41 -4.64 10.11 -4.53
C MET A 41 -3.28 10.71 -4.18
N VAL A 42 -2.29 9.85 -3.93
CA VAL A 42 -0.92 10.24 -3.60
C VAL A 42 0.05 9.44 -4.44
N LYS A 43 1.21 10.05 -4.71
CA LYS A 43 2.30 9.36 -5.40
C LYS A 43 2.99 8.42 -4.40
N HIS A 44 2.83 7.12 -4.62
CA HIS A 44 3.56 6.09 -3.90
C HIS A 44 4.91 5.79 -4.57
N ASP A 45 5.84 5.25 -3.81
CA ASP A 45 7.08 4.66 -4.32
C ASP A 45 6.87 3.14 -4.44
N PHE A 46 6.79 2.66 -5.67
CA PHE A 46 6.60 1.24 -6.00
C PHE A 46 7.92 0.53 -6.33
N SER A 47 9.06 1.23 -6.21
CA SER A 47 10.35 0.63 -6.52
C SER A 47 10.67 -0.54 -5.59
N GLN A 48 11.23 -1.61 -6.16
CA GLN A 48 11.67 -2.74 -5.37
C GLN A 48 12.87 -2.35 -4.50
N ARG A 49 12.79 -2.65 -3.21
CA ARG A 49 13.81 -2.34 -2.20
C ARG A 49 14.21 -3.59 -1.44
N ASP A 50 15.41 -3.58 -0.89
CA ASP A 50 15.86 -4.69 -0.04
C ASP A 50 15.05 -4.77 1.25
N ILE A 51 14.79 -5.99 1.71
CA ILE A 51 13.93 -6.24 2.87
C ILE A 51 14.46 -5.61 4.16
N ALA A 52 15.77 -5.43 4.30
CA ALA A 52 16.36 -4.83 5.49
C ALA A 52 16.02 -3.34 5.57
N SER A 53 16.19 -2.60 4.47
CA SER A 53 15.83 -1.19 4.37
C SER A 53 14.33 -0.96 4.61
N VAL A 54 13.46 -1.79 4.03
CA VAL A 54 12.00 -1.69 4.22
C VAL A 54 11.62 -1.88 5.69
N LYS A 55 12.20 -2.90 6.35
CA LYS A 55 11.96 -3.17 7.77
C LYS A 55 12.37 -1.99 8.65
N GLU A 56 13.56 -1.44 8.45
CA GLU A 56 14.05 -0.33 9.27
C GLU A 56 13.18 0.93 9.12
N GLU A 57 12.76 1.25 7.89
CA GLU A 57 11.86 2.38 7.64
C GLU A 57 10.47 2.16 8.25
N PHE A 58 9.93 0.95 8.13
CA PHE A 58 8.66 0.59 8.76
C PHE A 58 8.73 0.81 10.28
N LEU A 59 9.77 0.29 10.94
CA LEU A 59 9.94 0.42 12.39
C LEU A 59 10.13 1.88 12.82
N TYR A 60 10.90 2.65 12.06
CA TYR A 60 11.08 4.08 12.31
C TYR A 60 9.75 4.84 12.26
N THR A 61 8.99 4.64 11.18
CA THR A 61 7.69 5.30 10.96
C THR A 61 6.67 4.87 12.01
N PHE A 62 6.58 3.57 12.31
CA PHE A 62 5.67 3.04 13.30
C PHE A 62 5.93 3.61 14.69
N ARG A 63 7.20 3.65 15.14
CA ARG A 63 7.56 4.24 16.44
C ARG A 63 7.18 5.71 16.51
N ASN A 64 7.48 6.48 15.46
CA ASN A 64 7.12 7.90 15.41
C ASN A 64 5.61 8.13 15.50
N LEU A 65 4.80 7.28 14.89
CA LEU A 65 3.34 7.38 14.96
C LEU A 65 2.82 6.96 16.35
N ALA A 66 3.28 5.81 16.85
CA ALA A 66 2.86 5.27 18.15
C ALA A 66 3.30 6.14 19.34
N GLU A 67 4.42 6.85 19.23
CA GLU A 67 4.91 7.78 20.27
C GLU A 67 4.20 9.13 20.20
N ARG A 68 3.75 9.58 19.03
CA ARG A 68 2.95 10.81 18.88
C ARG A 68 1.57 10.71 19.53
N GLU A 69 1.01 9.52 19.69
CA GLU A 69 -0.27 9.32 20.41
C GLU A 69 -0.13 9.36 21.94
N LYS A 70 1.10 9.41 22.48
CA LYS A 70 1.36 9.47 23.94
C LYS A 70 1.67 10.88 24.44
N GLY A 71 1.65 11.90 23.58
CA GLY A 71 1.92 13.30 23.89
C GLY A 71 0.67 14.15 23.96
#